data_AF-A0A1H8FZH5-F1
#
_entry.id   AF-A0A1H8FZH5-F1
#
_cell.length_a   1.000
_cell.length_b   1.000
_cell.length_c   1.000
_cell.angle_alpha   90.00
_cell.angle_beta   90.00
_cell.angle_gamma   90.00
#
_symmetry.space_group_name_H-M   'P 1'
#
loop_
_entity.id
_entity.type
_entity.pdbx_description
1 polymer ?
#
loop_
_entity_poly.entity_id
_entity_poly.type
_entity_poly.pdbx_seq_one_letter_code
_entity_poly.pdbx_strand_id
1 'polypeptide(L)'
;MLYNNKYNLSHSTQHTAIAAKYSFQYVFFFVTANLLIYLFKIQEAAAHFNSPNNTKQCRLLVADRLFDGFELHTDAVVLIGANNVVQVGSLNPLNHQRRHMQNLSDSTILFGFIESDVHTTFQQTPIENVLRHGIATIRDVVVDRFESDN
;
A
#
# COMPACT_ATOMS: atom_id res chain seq x y z
N MET A 1 67.63 -45.03 -31.15
CA MET A 1 66.27 -44.94 -30.61
C MET A 1 66.04 -43.53 -30.09
N LEU A 2 65.06 -42.84 -30.69
CA LEU A 2 64.66 -41.45 -30.46
C LEU A 2 63.77 -41.36 -29.21
N TYR A 3 63.94 -40.34 -28.35
CA TYR A 3 62.83 -39.68 -27.62
C TYR A 3 63.38 -38.46 -26.84
N ASN A 4 63.36 -37.26 -27.44
CA ASN A 4 62.30 -36.25 -27.39
C ASN A 4 62.30 -35.37 -26.11
N ASN A 5 62.94 -34.21 -26.27
CA ASN A 5 62.41 -32.86 -26.02
C ASN A 5 61.35 -32.74 -24.90
N LYS A 6 61.78 -32.95 -23.64
CA LYS A 6 60.94 -32.79 -22.45
C LYS A 6 61.06 -31.41 -21.78
N TYR A 7 61.96 -30.55 -22.27
CA TYR A 7 62.33 -29.31 -21.58
C TYR A 7 61.56 -28.06 -22.05
N ASN A 8 60.82 -28.12 -23.17
CA ASN A 8 60.07 -26.96 -23.67
C ASN A 8 58.56 -26.94 -23.34
N LEU A 9 58.02 -27.98 -22.68
CA LEU A 9 56.60 -28.02 -22.30
C LEU A 9 56.30 -27.50 -20.87
N SER A 10 57.33 -27.29 -20.05
CA SER A 10 57.18 -26.96 -18.61
C SER A 10 56.93 -25.47 -18.36
N HIS A 11 57.48 -24.55 -19.17
CA HIS A 11 57.23 -23.11 -18.98
C HIS A 11 55.87 -22.66 -19.52
N SER A 12 55.39 -23.23 -20.64
CA SER A 12 54.07 -22.86 -21.23
C SER A 12 52.89 -23.27 -20.33
N THR A 13 53.01 -24.37 -19.59
CA THR A 13 51.95 -24.89 -18.72
C THR A 13 51.80 -24.14 -17.39
N GLN A 14 52.88 -23.56 -16.85
CA GLN A 14 52.79 -22.73 -15.64
C GLN A 14 52.16 -21.35 -15.91
N HIS A 15 52.49 -20.72 -17.04
CA HIS A 15 51.88 -19.44 -17.42
C HIS A 15 50.38 -19.58 -17.72
N THR A 16 49.95 -20.69 -18.33
CA THR A 16 48.53 -20.96 -18.59
C THR A 16 47.75 -21.32 -17.32
N ALA A 17 48.34 -22.07 -16.39
CA ALA A 17 47.69 -22.39 -15.11
C ALA A 17 47.50 -21.16 -14.20
N ILE A 18 48.45 -20.23 -14.21
CA ILE A 18 48.36 -18.97 -13.46
C ILE A 18 47.31 -18.05 -14.11
N ALA A 19 47.32 -17.91 -15.43
CA ALA A 19 46.30 -17.16 -16.16
C ALA A 19 44.89 -17.73 -15.95
N ALA A 20 44.73 -19.06 -15.93
CA ALA A 20 43.46 -19.74 -15.66
C ALA A 20 42.95 -19.52 -14.22
N LYS A 21 43.85 -19.45 -13.23
CA LYS A 21 43.49 -19.10 -11.85
C LYS A 21 43.03 -17.66 -11.72
N TYR A 22 43.73 -16.73 -12.36
CA TYR A 22 43.32 -15.31 -12.37
C TYR A 22 42.02 -15.09 -13.12
N SER A 23 41.79 -15.79 -14.25
CA SER A 23 40.52 -15.69 -14.99
C SER A 23 39.36 -16.35 -14.24
N PHE A 24 39.57 -17.48 -13.55
CA PHE A 24 38.55 -18.08 -12.68
C PHE A 24 38.22 -17.18 -11.48
N GLN A 25 39.24 -16.57 -10.86
CA GLN A 25 39.05 -15.61 -9.76
C GLN A 25 38.29 -14.36 -10.23
N TYR A 26 38.57 -13.86 -11.44
CA TYR A 26 37.86 -12.72 -12.03
C TYR A 26 36.40 -13.06 -12.33
N VAL A 27 36.13 -14.22 -12.94
CA VAL A 27 34.76 -14.66 -13.22
C VAL A 27 33.98 -14.86 -11.92
N PHE A 28 34.59 -15.46 -10.90
CA PHE A 28 33.98 -15.61 -9.58
C PHE A 28 33.68 -14.25 -8.93
N PHE A 29 34.60 -13.28 -9.05
CA PHE A 29 34.40 -11.92 -8.56
C PHE A 29 33.25 -11.20 -9.30
N PHE A 30 33.17 -11.34 -10.63
CA PHE A 30 32.08 -10.76 -11.41
C PHE A 30 30.72 -11.38 -11.07
N VAL A 31 30.64 -12.70 -10.92
CA VAL A 31 29.37 -13.39 -10.56
C VAL A 31 28.91 -12.98 -9.16
N THR A 32 29.81 -12.95 -8.19
CA THR A 32 29.50 -12.56 -6.81
C THR A 32 29.13 -11.08 -6.69
N ALA A 33 29.82 -10.18 -7.43
CA ALA A 33 29.46 -8.77 -7.48
C ALA A 33 28.06 -8.54 -8.08
N ASN A 34 27.72 -9.22 -9.17
CA ASN A 34 26.38 -9.12 -9.78
C ASN A 34 25.29 -9.69 -8.87
N LEU A 35 25.56 -10.80 -8.16
CA LEU A 35 24.64 -11.35 -7.16
C LEU A 35 24.42 -10.36 -6.01
N LEU A 36 25.49 -9.72 -5.52
CA LEU A 36 25.39 -8.73 -4.44
C LEU A 36 24.58 -7.50 -4.86
N ILE A 37 24.77 -7.02 -6.10
CA ILE A 37 23.97 -5.93 -6.68
C ILE A 37 22.49 -6.34 -6.78
N TYR A 38 22.20 -7.58 -7.19
CA TYR A 38 20.83 -8.08 -7.26
C TYR A 38 20.18 -8.17 -5.88
N LEU A 39 20.91 -8.64 -4.87
CA LEU A 39 20.45 -8.66 -3.48
C LEU A 39 20.21 -7.25 -2.92
N PHE A 40 21.04 -6.27 -3.29
CA PHE A 40 20.86 -4.87 -2.89
C PHE A 40 19.59 -4.25 -3.51
N LYS A 41 19.29 -4.57 -4.79
CA LYS A 41 18.05 -4.15 -5.45
C LYS A 41 16.80 -4.73 -4.78
N ILE A 42 16.85 -5.96 -4.27
CA ILE A 42 15.74 -6.57 -3.53
C ILE A 42 15.52 -5.84 -2.20
N GLN A 43 16.58 -5.40 -1.51
CA GLN A 43 16.47 -4.63 -0.27
C GLN A 43 15.82 -3.26 -0.48
N GLU A 44 16.12 -2.56 -1.58
CA GLU A 44 15.45 -1.28 -1.94
C GLU A 44 13.96 -1.47 -2.21
N ALA A 45 13.55 -2.56 -2.89
CA ALA A 45 12.14 -2.86 -3.10
C ALA A 45 11.38 -3.12 -1.79
N ALA A 46 12.01 -3.80 -0.83
CA ALA A 46 11.45 -4.02 0.51
C ALA A 46 11.38 -2.72 1.34
N ALA A 47 12.34 -1.80 1.14
CA ALA A 47 12.34 -0.50 1.80
C ALA A 47 11.24 0.44 1.26
N HIS A 48 10.80 0.26 0.00
CA HIS A 48 9.68 1.03 -0.57
C HIS A 48 8.31 0.60 0.00
N PHE A 49 8.18 -0.63 0.52
CA PHE A 49 7.00 -1.06 1.27
C PHE A 49 6.92 -0.41 2.66
N ASN A 50 8.09 -0.10 3.23
CA ASN A 50 8.25 0.63 4.49
C ASN A 50 8.66 2.09 4.24
N SER A 51 8.00 2.74 3.28
CA SER A 51 8.13 4.19 3.11
C SER A 51 7.74 4.89 4.41
N PRO A 52 8.55 5.81 4.96
CA PRO A 52 8.17 6.65 6.09
C PRO A 52 7.02 7.62 5.76
N ASN A 53 6.51 7.62 4.52
CA ASN A 53 5.24 8.26 4.12
C ASN A 53 4.02 7.33 4.24
N ASN A 54 4.18 6.07 4.66
CA ASN A 54 3.08 5.19 5.09
C ASN A 54 2.92 5.21 6.62
N THR A 55 3.04 6.39 7.22
CA THR A 55 2.33 6.63 8.48
C THR A 55 0.86 6.50 8.14
N LYS A 56 0.16 5.45 8.59
CA LYS A 56 -1.31 5.37 8.54
C LYS A 56 -1.83 6.74 8.98
N GLN A 57 -2.30 7.55 8.03
CA GLN A 57 -2.61 8.96 8.28
C GLN A 57 -3.84 8.99 9.16
N CYS A 58 -3.60 9.01 10.46
CA CYS A 58 -4.66 9.10 11.42
C CYS A 58 -5.16 10.55 11.39
N ARG A 59 -6.47 10.72 11.22
CA ARG A 59 -7.15 12.01 11.17
C ARG A 59 -8.04 12.17 12.40
N LEU A 60 -8.10 13.38 12.93
CA LEU A 60 -9.00 13.75 14.03
C LEU A 60 -10.11 14.62 13.46
N LEU A 61 -11.36 14.20 13.62
CA LEU A 61 -12.52 15.05 13.34
C LEU A 61 -13.04 15.58 14.66
N VAL A 62 -13.21 16.90 14.75
CA VAL A 62 -13.82 17.57 15.90
C VAL A 62 -15.15 18.15 15.46
N ALA A 63 -16.21 17.88 16.20
CA ALA A 63 -17.56 18.36 15.90
C ALA A 63 -18.31 18.68 17.20
N ASP A 64 -19.30 19.55 17.11
CA ASP A 64 -20.19 19.88 18.22
C ASP A 64 -20.96 18.64 18.71
N ARG A 65 -21.41 17.79 17.78
CA ARG A 65 -22.19 16.58 18.10
C ARG A 65 -21.78 15.36 17.29
N LEU A 66 -21.98 14.18 17.85
CA LEU A 66 -21.88 12.88 17.18
C LEU A 66 -23.05 11.98 17.61
N PHE A 67 -23.76 11.41 16.66
CA PHE A 67 -24.70 10.32 16.94
C PHE A 67 -24.08 8.98 16.54
N ASP A 68 -23.96 8.06 17.48
CA ASP A 68 -23.31 6.75 17.26
C ASP A 68 -24.29 5.62 16.90
N GLY A 69 -25.58 5.94 16.80
CA GLY A 69 -26.67 4.98 16.59
C GLY A 69 -27.47 4.67 17.85
N PHE A 70 -26.96 5.04 19.03
CA PHE A 70 -27.61 4.82 20.32
C PHE A 70 -27.76 6.13 21.08
N GLU A 71 -26.68 6.92 21.18
CA GLU A 71 -26.60 8.12 21.99
C GLU A 71 -26.05 9.31 21.19
N LEU A 72 -26.42 10.52 21.64
CA LEU A 72 -25.90 11.77 21.11
C LEU A 72 -24.80 12.30 22.04
N HIS A 73 -23.56 12.29 21.53
CA HIS A 73 -22.39 12.83 22.22
C HIS A 73 -22.21 14.30 21.86
N THR A 74 -21.93 15.15 22.85
CA THR A 74 -21.56 16.57 22.65
C THR A 74 -20.05 16.76 22.77
N ASP A 75 -19.51 17.81 22.15
CA ASP A 75 -18.06 18.11 22.13
C ASP A 75 -17.22 16.93 21.63
N ALA A 76 -17.72 16.28 20.58
CA ALA A 76 -17.25 14.98 20.13
C ALA A 76 -15.99 15.07 19.26
N VAL A 77 -15.09 14.13 19.47
CA VAL A 77 -13.87 13.94 18.70
C VAL A 77 -13.79 12.51 18.23
N VAL A 78 -13.62 12.35 16.92
CA VAL A 78 -13.52 11.06 16.25
C VAL A 78 -12.12 10.89 15.70
N LEU A 79 -11.46 9.82 16.14
CA LEU A 79 -10.20 9.38 15.58
C LEU A 79 -10.45 8.39 14.46
N ILE A 80 -10.01 8.73 13.26
CA ILE A 80 -10.01 7.86 12.08
C ILE A 80 -8.58 7.40 11.79
N GLY A 81 -8.37 6.10 11.69
CA GLY A 81 -7.09 5.49 11.31
C GLY A 81 -7.24 4.73 9.99
N ALA A 82 -6.56 5.20 8.94
CA ALA A 82 -6.82 4.76 7.57
C ALA A 82 -8.30 4.96 7.22
N ASN A 83 -9.11 3.88 7.25
CA ASN A 83 -10.53 3.90 6.89
C ASN A 83 -11.44 3.40 8.03
N ASN A 84 -10.92 3.27 9.26
CA ASN A 84 -11.68 2.78 10.40
C ASN A 84 -11.79 3.85 11.49
N VAL A 85 -12.92 3.87 12.20
CA VAL A 85 -13.05 4.59 13.46
C VAL A 85 -12.24 3.83 14.52
N VAL A 86 -11.23 4.49 15.08
CA VAL A 86 -10.35 3.90 16.10
C VAL A 86 -10.86 4.24 17.50
N GLN A 87 -11.33 5.47 17.68
CA GLN A 87 -11.81 5.95 18.98
C GLN A 87 -12.78 7.12 18.81
N VAL A 88 -13.75 7.20 19.71
CA VAL A 88 -14.65 8.33 19.91
C VAL A 88 -14.46 8.83 21.35
N GLY A 89 -14.44 10.14 21.56
CA GLY A 89 -14.35 10.71 22.90
C GLY A 89 -14.27 12.24 22.86
N SER A 90 -13.78 12.85 23.94
CA SER A 90 -13.56 14.30 24.01
C SER A 90 -12.14 14.69 23.56
N LEU A 91 -11.91 16.00 23.38
CA LEU A 91 -10.64 16.53 22.85
C LEU A 91 -9.43 16.27 23.75
N ASN A 92 -9.62 16.34 25.08
CA ASN A 92 -8.54 16.20 26.06
C ASN A 92 -7.77 14.87 25.97
N PRO A 93 -8.43 13.69 25.94
CA PRO A 93 -7.72 12.41 25.81
C PRO A 93 -7.06 12.18 24.45
N LEU A 94 -7.43 12.93 23.40
CA LEU A 94 -7.03 12.66 22.01
C LEU A 94 -5.98 13.64 21.45
N ASN A 95 -5.67 14.73 22.18
CA ASN A 95 -4.77 15.81 21.78
C ASN A 95 -3.28 15.42 21.63
N HIS A 96 -2.84 14.30 22.21
CA HIS A 96 -1.41 13.95 22.25
C HIS A 96 -0.83 13.40 20.95
N GLN A 97 -1.65 13.19 19.92
CA GLN A 97 -1.19 12.65 18.65
C GLN A 97 -1.22 13.79 17.62
N ARG A 98 -0.04 14.25 17.16
CA ARG A 98 0.13 15.21 16.05
C ARG A 98 -0.51 14.64 14.77
N ARG A 99 -1.82 14.73 14.70
CA ARG A 99 -2.66 14.18 13.65
C ARG A 99 -3.28 15.33 12.89
N HIS A 100 -3.59 15.07 11.62
CA HIS A 100 -4.31 16.02 10.78
C HIS A 100 -5.71 16.22 11.40
N MET A 101 -5.87 17.32 12.13
CA MET A 101 -7.11 17.68 12.81
C MET A 101 -7.96 18.52 11.87
N GLN A 102 -9.22 18.13 11.73
CA GLN A 102 -10.22 18.84 10.96
C GLN A 102 -11.37 19.21 11.92
N ASN A 103 -11.60 20.51 12.09
CA ASN A 103 -12.70 21.03 12.88
C ASN A 103 -13.92 21.25 11.98
N LEU A 104 -15.03 20.59 12.32
CA LEU A 104 -16.32 20.65 11.62
C LEU A 104 -17.27 21.68 12.25
N SER A 105 -16.81 22.46 13.22
CA SER A 105 -17.57 23.52 13.89
C SER A 105 -18.84 22.99 14.57
N ASP A 106 -19.98 23.66 14.41
CA ASP A 106 -21.30 23.37 14.99
C ASP A 106 -22.03 22.16 14.35
N SER A 107 -21.29 21.36 13.56
CA SER A 107 -21.83 20.21 12.84
C SER A 107 -22.14 19.03 13.76
N THR A 108 -23.08 18.20 13.30
CA THR A 108 -23.32 16.86 13.84
C THR A 108 -22.72 15.81 12.90
N ILE A 109 -21.85 14.95 13.41
CA ILE A 109 -21.40 13.75 12.70
C ILE A 109 -22.46 12.67 12.85
N LEU A 110 -22.90 12.11 11.73
CA LEU A 110 -23.81 10.97 11.64
C LEU A 110 -23.12 9.83 10.88
N PHE A 111 -23.61 8.60 11.07
CA PHE A 111 -23.29 7.52 10.13
C PHE A 111 -23.82 7.89 8.74
N GLY A 112 -23.11 7.47 7.69
CA GLY A 112 -23.59 7.64 6.33
C GLY A 112 -24.83 6.81 6.07
N PHE A 113 -25.81 7.36 5.36
CA PHE A 113 -27.08 6.69 5.12
C PHE A 113 -26.89 5.43 4.27
N ILE A 114 -27.73 4.43 4.54
CA ILE A 114 -27.78 3.16 3.83
C ILE A 114 -29.11 3.12 3.10
N GLU A 115 -29.06 3.09 1.77
CA GLU A 115 -30.25 2.98 0.93
C GLU A 115 -30.34 1.58 0.32
N SER A 116 -31.43 0.87 0.61
CA SER A 116 -31.55 -0.56 0.27
C SER A 116 -32.17 -0.80 -1.11
N ASP A 117 -32.77 0.21 -1.71
CA ASP A 117 -33.45 0.08 -2.99
C ASP A 117 -33.22 1.32 -3.86
N VAL A 118 -32.16 1.27 -4.66
CA VAL A 118 -31.87 2.31 -5.66
C VAL A 118 -31.69 1.64 -7.02
N HIS A 119 -32.11 2.33 -8.08
CA HIS A 119 -31.87 1.92 -9.46
C HIS A 119 -30.78 2.80 -10.10
N THR A 120 -29.61 2.92 -9.49
CA THR A 120 -28.56 3.85 -9.96
C THR A 120 -28.04 3.45 -11.34
N THR A 121 -27.87 2.16 -11.62
CA THR A 121 -27.36 1.67 -12.91
C THR A 121 -28.38 1.90 -14.04
N PHE A 122 -29.66 1.64 -13.78
CA PHE A 122 -30.72 1.86 -14.76
C PHE A 122 -30.96 3.35 -15.04
N GLN A 123 -30.93 4.18 -13.99
CA GLN A 123 -31.14 5.62 -14.10
C GLN A 123 -29.88 6.40 -14.51
N GLN A 124 -28.72 5.73 -14.63
CA GLN A 124 -27.43 6.34 -14.93
C GLN A 124 -27.05 7.49 -13.98
N THR A 125 -27.43 7.35 -12.70
CA THR A 125 -27.17 8.38 -11.69
C THR A 125 -25.69 8.32 -11.27
N PRO A 126 -24.94 9.44 -11.39
CA PRO A 126 -23.54 9.49 -10.95
C PRO A 126 -23.40 9.27 -9.45
N ILE A 127 -22.37 8.53 -9.03
CA ILE A 127 -22.12 8.21 -7.61
C ILE A 127 -21.88 9.46 -6.76
N GLU A 128 -21.35 10.53 -7.35
CA GLU A 128 -21.10 11.80 -6.68
C GLU A 128 -22.41 12.49 -6.28
N ASN A 129 -23.50 12.23 -6.99
CA ASN A 129 -24.82 12.72 -6.59
C ASN A 129 -25.33 11.94 -5.39
N VAL A 130 -25.10 10.62 -5.33
CA VAL A 130 -25.46 9.78 -4.17
C VAL A 130 -24.72 10.25 -2.91
N LEU A 131 -23.40 10.46 -3.01
CA LEU A 131 -22.57 10.93 -1.90
C LEU A 131 -22.99 12.32 -1.39
N ARG A 132 -23.43 13.23 -2.29
CA ARG A 132 -23.92 14.57 -1.90
C ARG A 132 -25.18 14.54 -1.03
N HIS A 133 -25.95 13.46 -1.07
CA HIS A 133 -27.11 13.28 -0.19
C HIS A 133 -26.76 12.58 1.13
N GLY A 134 -25.47 12.33 1.41
CA GLY A 134 -25.01 11.67 2.63
C GLY A 134 -25.19 10.15 2.62
N ILE A 135 -25.50 9.55 1.48
CA ILE A 135 -25.63 8.09 1.32
C ILE A 135 -24.23 7.50 1.15
N ALA A 136 -23.84 6.62 2.07
CA ALA A 136 -22.55 5.94 2.07
C ALA A 136 -22.64 4.48 1.60
N THR A 137 -23.84 3.91 1.52
CA THR A 137 -24.06 2.55 1.01
C THR A 137 -25.35 2.49 0.24
N ILE A 138 -25.30 1.89 -0.95
CA ILE A 138 -26.48 1.58 -1.76
C ILE A 138 -26.52 0.09 -2.06
N ARG A 139 -27.74 -0.48 -2.13
CA ARG A 139 -27.99 -1.71 -2.86
C ARG A 139 -28.66 -1.33 -4.18
N ASP A 140 -27.92 -1.50 -5.27
CA ASP A 140 -28.45 -1.25 -6.61
C ASP A 140 -29.27 -2.45 -7.08
N VAL A 141 -30.53 -2.21 -7.43
CA VAL A 141 -31.41 -3.23 -7.99
C VAL A 141 -31.37 -3.11 -9.50
N VAL A 142 -30.67 -4.06 -10.13
CA VAL A 142 -30.60 -4.15 -11.59
C VAL A 142 -31.79 -4.98 -12.08
N VAL A 143 -32.62 -4.37 -12.93
CA VAL A 143 -33.64 -5.12 -13.69
C VAL A 143 -32.97 -5.64 -14.95
N ASP A 144 -32.69 -6.93 -14.99
CA ASP A 144 -32.21 -7.58 -16.20
C ASP A 144 -33.40 -7.69 -17.17
N ARG A 145 -33.33 -7.00 -18.31
CA ARG A 145 -34.26 -7.28 -19.40
C ARG A 145 -33.86 -8.63 -19.97
N PHE A 146 -34.56 -9.68 -19.58
CA PHE A 146 -34.62 -10.87 -20.41
C PHE A 146 -35.27 -10.48 -21.74
N GLU A 147 -34.43 -10.27 -22.75
CA GLU A 147 -34.85 -10.20 -24.13
C GLU A 147 -35.44 -11.57 -24.46
N SER A 148 -36.78 -11.65 -24.57
CA SER A 148 -37.44 -12.88 -24.98
C SER A 148 -37.20 -13.03 -26.49
N ASP A 149 -36.19 -13.82 -26.84
CA ASP A 149 -36.01 -14.27 -28.22
C ASP A 149 -37.29 -14.99 -28.67
N ASN A 150 -37.98 -14.38 -29.62
CA ASN A 150 -39.14 -14.91 -30.34
C ASN A 150 -38.71 -15.32 -31.75
#